data_AF-A0A3Q9ABP7-F1
#
_entry.id   AF-A0A3Q9ABP7-F1
#
_cell.length_a   1.000
_cell.length_b   1.000
_cell.length_c   1.000
_cell.angle_alpha   90.00
_cell.angle_beta   90.00
_cell.angle_gamma   90.00
#
_symmetry.space_group_name_H-M   'P 1'
#
loop_
_entity.id
_entity.type
_entity.pdbx_description
1 polymer ?
#
loop_
_entity_poly.entity_id
_entity_poly.type
_entity_poly.pdbx_seq_one_letter_code
_entity_poly.pdbx_strand_id
1 'polypeptide(L)'
;MKSLVDNKHIEEFKALLSKPGRQENAIQAFLEQHTTFLPTPGLLNHRLHLNSIISKFPIGERIADYAYLAKSSDEWKLVLVELEDAGKKLFTQSSKHVGFTAEMNDAIAQVDVWREFWNENRRTVLDSLEHLLVPPGMRRNAVSLECVLVIGRSAEKDSNEARRKRLAALRADKQIQVMTYDTILRAVGAGFGEARAILTKTGSGFRLRSVEGLPSNLFTYLLPEHLSVDPDVEVTLPAEGYDMDAWLANYPLAVNEKWPDKGAWKRAEEAGMHPNVVRLLKSSEERRRGSEPAS
;
A
#
# COMPACT_ATOMS: atom_id res chain seq x y z
N MET A 1 -19.32 14.35 -7.52
CA MET A 1 -18.45 13.61 -6.58
C MET A 1 -17.65 14.65 -5.82
N LYS A 2 -17.97 14.93 -4.55
CA LYS A 2 -17.18 15.89 -3.76
C LYS A 2 -15.81 15.27 -3.49
N SER A 3 -14.74 16.03 -3.71
CA SER A 3 -13.38 15.64 -3.31
C SER A 3 -13.40 15.25 -1.82
N LEU A 4 -13.04 14.01 -1.50
CA LEU A 4 -12.82 13.56 -0.12
C LEU A 4 -11.55 14.18 0.48
N VAL A 5 -10.73 14.84 -0.34
CA VAL A 5 -9.50 15.48 0.08
C VAL A 5 -9.82 16.92 0.46
N ASP A 6 -9.49 17.28 1.71
CA ASP A 6 -9.51 18.65 2.17
C ASP A 6 -8.52 19.49 1.34
N ASN A 7 -9.02 20.53 0.67
CA ASN A 7 -8.18 21.47 -0.08
C ASN A 7 -7.04 22.03 0.77
N LYS A 8 -7.21 22.09 2.10
CA LYS A 8 -6.16 22.46 3.04
C LYS A 8 -4.93 21.57 2.95
N HIS A 9 -5.10 20.25 2.90
CA HIS A 9 -3.96 19.31 2.80
C HIS A 9 -3.21 19.45 1.48
N ILE A 10 -3.91 19.80 0.39
CA ILE A 10 -3.26 20.07 -0.91
C ILE A 10 -2.33 21.28 -0.81
N GLU A 11 -2.78 22.37 -0.18
CA GLU A 11 -1.96 23.55 0.01
C GLU A 11 -0.81 23.33 1.00
N GLU A 12 -1.04 22.58 2.08
CA GLU A 12 0.02 22.16 3.01
C GLU A 12 1.09 21.34 2.30
N PHE A 13 0.70 20.39 1.45
CA PHE A 13 1.66 19.59 0.69
C PHE A 13 2.43 20.44 -0.33
N LYS A 14 1.77 21.36 -1.05
CA LYS A 14 2.46 22.31 -1.94
C LYS A 14 3.47 23.17 -1.19
N ALA A 15 3.10 23.68 -0.01
CA ALA A 15 3.98 24.47 0.83
C ALA A 15 5.19 23.66 1.31
N LEU A 16 4.98 22.41 1.75
CA LEU A 16 6.05 21.49 2.10
C LEU A 16 7.00 21.28 0.93
N LEU A 17 6.46 21.03 -0.27
CA LEU A 17 7.24 20.74 -1.45
C LEU A 17 8.03 21.94 -2.01
N SER A 18 7.69 23.15 -1.58
CA SER A 18 8.34 24.40 -2.01
C SER A 18 9.46 24.83 -1.06
N LYS A 19 9.66 24.14 0.06
CA LYS A 19 10.74 24.46 1.00
C LYS A 19 12.10 24.09 0.38
N PRO A 20 13.13 24.92 0.57
CA PRO A 20 14.49 24.55 0.17
C PRO A 20 15.08 23.54 1.17
N GLY A 21 15.95 22.66 0.68
CA GLY A 21 16.71 21.71 1.50
C GLY A 21 16.16 20.29 1.48
N ARG A 22 16.72 19.45 2.35
CA ARG A 22 16.34 18.03 2.48
C ARG A 22 15.04 17.91 3.26
N GLN A 23 14.04 17.35 2.61
CA GLN A 23 12.66 17.27 3.09
C GLN A 23 12.06 15.87 2.96
N GLU A 24 12.81 14.87 2.49
CA GLU A 24 12.40 13.46 2.36
C GLU A 24 11.65 12.94 3.61
N ASN A 25 12.22 13.09 4.81
CA ASN A 25 11.56 12.68 6.06
C ASN A 25 10.25 13.42 6.33
N ALA A 26 10.20 14.72 6.02
CA ALA A 26 9.00 15.53 6.22
C ALA A 26 7.91 15.19 5.20
N ILE A 27 8.30 14.88 3.95
CA ILE A 27 7.41 14.35 2.92
C ILE A 27 6.84 13.02 3.37
N GLN A 28 7.68 12.08 3.80
CA GLN A 28 7.20 10.79 4.27
C GLN A 28 6.23 10.92 5.43
N ALA A 29 6.56 11.73 6.45
CA ALA A 29 5.66 11.98 7.57
C ALA A 29 4.30 12.53 7.10
N PHE A 30 4.31 13.49 6.16
CA PHE A 30 3.08 14.03 5.59
C PHE A 30 2.27 12.95 4.85
N LEU A 31 2.93 12.12 4.02
CA LEU A 31 2.26 11.07 3.26
C LEU A 31 1.69 9.96 4.17
N GLU A 32 2.38 9.63 5.26
CA GLU A 32 1.89 8.65 6.25
C GLU A 32 0.74 9.19 7.11
N GLN A 33 0.69 10.51 7.33
CA GLN A 33 -0.42 11.17 8.01
C GLN A 33 -1.65 11.39 7.09
N HIS A 34 -1.42 11.50 5.79
CA HIS A 34 -2.44 11.75 4.77
C HIS A 34 -2.29 10.77 3.62
N THR A 35 -2.66 9.52 3.87
CA THR A 35 -2.47 8.34 3.01
C THR A 35 -3.16 8.45 1.64
N THR A 36 -4.12 9.36 1.49
CA THR A 36 -4.66 9.74 0.17
C THR A 36 -3.59 10.25 -0.79
N PHE A 37 -2.49 10.81 -0.28
CA PHE A 37 -1.35 11.30 -1.06
C PHE A 37 -0.30 10.22 -1.34
N LEU A 38 -0.37 9.02 -0.74
CA LEU A 38 0.57 7.94 -1.05
C LEU A 38 0.32 7.42 -2.47
N PRO A 39 1.26 7.55 -3.41
CA PRO A 39 1.05 7.01 -4.75
C PRO A 39 1.21 5.49 -4.75
N THR A 40 0.26 4.81 -5.39
CA THR A 40 0.34 3.37 -5.67
C THR A 40 0.16 3.14 -7.17
N PRO A 41 1.11 3.56 -8.04
CA PRO A 41 1.02 3.29 -9.47
C PRO A 41 1.12 1.79 -9.79
N GLY A 42 0.78 1.41 -11.02
CA GLY A 42 1.04 0.05 -11.50
C GLY A 42 0.22 -1.05 -10.81
N LEU A 43 -0.91 -0.70 -10.19
CA LEU A 43 -1.86 -1.67 -9.64
C LEU A 43 -2.37 -2.63 -10.72
N LEU A 44 -2.64 -3.85 -10.30
CA LEU A 44 -3.29 -4.88 -11.10
C LEU A 44 -4.82 -4.80 -10.92
N ASN A 45 -5.56 -5.70 -11.57
CA ASN A 45 -7.03 -5.67 -11.61
C ASN A 45 -7.72 -5.84 -10.23
N HIS A 46 -7.05 -6.43 -9.23
CA HIS A 46 -7.56 -6.47 -7.85
C HIS A 46 -7.16 -5.25 -7.01
N ARG A 47 -6.61 -4.20 -7.65
CA ARG A 47 -6.19 -2.95 -7.01
C ARG A 47 -5.12 -3.17 -5.93
N LEU A 48 -5.10 -2.30 -4.93
CA LEU A 48 -4.18 -2.36 -3.79
C LEU A 48 -4.57 -3.52 -2.86
N HIS A 49 -3.65 -4.43 -2.64
CA HIS A 49 -3.90 -5.60 -1.81
C HIS A 49 -4.13 -5.21 -0.34
N LEU A 50 -5.21 -5.74 0.24
CA LEU A 50 -5.71 -5.45 1.59
C LEU A 50 -5.94 -3.96 1.89
N ASN A 51 -6.03 -3.11 0.85
CA ASN A 51 -6.02 -1.64 0.96
C ASN A 51 -4.90 -1.10 1.86
N SER A 52 -3.70 -1.69 1.78
CA SER A 52 -2.61 -1.37 2.70
C SER A 52 -1.27 -1.18 1.99
N ILE A 53 -0.41 -0.39 2.64
CA ILE A 53 1.01 -0.27 2.31
C ILE A 53 1.86 -0.71 3.51
N ILE A 54 3.12 -1.04 3.27
CA ILE A 54 4.09 -1.41 4.30
C ILE A 54 5.12 -0.29 4.37
N SER A 55 5.04 0.55 5.41
CA SER A 55 6.00 1.63 5.66
C SER A 55 7.35 1.06 6.09
N LYS A 56 8.42 1.70 5.60
CA LYS A 56 9.83 1.37 5.88
C LYS A 56 10.10 -0.13 5.66
N PHE A 57 9.80 -0.60 4.47
CA PHE A 57 9.92 -2.02 4.13
C PHE A 57 11.39 -2.44 4.01
N PRO A 58 11.87 -3.41 4.80
CA PRO A 58 13.24 -3.89 4.72
C PRO A 58 13.43 -4.77 3.47
N ILE A 59 14.49 -4.51 2.71
CA ILE A 59 14.95 -5.33 1.59
C ILE A 59 16.46 -5.50 1.64
N GLY A 60 16.89 -6.65 2.17
CA GLY A 60 18.29 -6.89 2.52
C GLY A 60 18.73 -5.96 3.65
N GLU A 61 19.86 -5.29 3.46
CA GLU A 61 20.39 -4.28 4.39
C GLU A 61 19.82 -2.87 4.12
N ARG A 62 18.93 -2.73 3.14
CA ARG A 62 18.31 -1.46 2.75
C ARG A 62 16.86 -1.42 3.21
N ILE A 63 16.30 -0.22 3.23
CA ILE A 63 14.92 0.04 3.59
C ILE A 63 14.33 0.89 2.49
N ALA A 64 13.27 0.40 1.83
CA ALA A 64 12.46 1.22 0.96
C ALA A 64 11.53 2.09 1.82
N ASP A 65 11.22 3.30 1.38
CA ASP A 65 10.35 4.20 2.15
C ASP A 65 8.98 3.59 2.42
N TYR A 66 8.44 2.90 1.42
CA TYR A 66 7.35 1.97 1.61
C TYR A 66 7.27 0.94 0.48
N ALA A 67 6.52 -0.12 0.72
CA ALA A 67 6.18 -1.14 -0.27
C ALA A 67 4.67 -1.36 -0.31
N TYR A 68 4.19 -1.97 -1.39
CA TYR A 68 2.82 -2.49 -1.43
C TYR A 68 2.71 -3.68 -2.37
N LEU A 69 1.65 -4.45 -2.16
CA LEU A 69 1.28 -5.56 -3.00
C LEU A 69 0.09 -5.17 -3.88
N ALA A 70 0.15 -5.57 -5.14
CA ALA A 70 -1.00 -5.64 -6.02
C ALA A 70 -1.09 -7.06 -6.57
N LYS A 71 -2.28 -7.49 -6.97
CA LYS A 71 -2.48 -8.83 -7.51
C LYS A 71 -3.53 -8.88 -8.61
N SER A 72 -3.41 -9.90 -9.43
CA SER A 72 -4.47 -10.39 -10.31
C SER A 72 -4.90 -11.79 -9.87
N SER A 73 -5.57 -12.53 -10.74
CA SER A 73 -5.92 -13.92 -10.47
C SER A 73 -4.72 -14.87 -10.63
N ASP A 74 -3.70 -14.45 -11.38
CA ASP A 74 -2.60 -15.26 -11.89
C ASP A 74 -1.20 -14.74 -11.51
N GLU A 75 -1.09 -13.49 -11.07
CA GLU A 75 0.18 -12.90 -10.61
C GLU A 75 0.04 -12.02 -9.38
N TRP A 76 1.17 -11.85 -8.69
CA TRP A 76 1.42 -10.84 -7.69
C TRP A 76 2.43 -9.84 -8.23
N LYS A 77 2.34 -8.62 -7.72
CA LYS A 77 3.35 -7.60 -7.91
C LYS A 77 3.72 -7.01 -6.57
N LEU A 78 4.99 -7.12 -6.21
CA LEU A 78 5.61 -6.32 -5.16
C LEU A 78 6.08 -5.02 -5.77
N VAL A 79 5.64 -3.90 -5.22
CA VAL A 79 6.13 -2.57 -5.60
C VAL A 79 6.90 -1.97 -4.43
N LEU A 80 8.12 -1.54 -4.70
CA LEU A 80 8.97 -0.80 -3.76
C LEU A 80 9.02 0.67 -4.17
N VAL A 81 8.92 1.58 -3.21
CA VAL A 81 8.91 3.01 -3.47
C VAL A 81 10.01 3.72 -2.70
N GLU A 82 10.74 4.58 -3.41
CA GLU A 82 11.70 5.55 -2.87
C GLU A 82 11.14 6.96 -3.04
N LEU A 83 11.24 7.78 -1.98
CA LEU A 83 10.88 9.18 -1.95
C LEU A 83 12.15 10.03 -1.86
N GLU A 84 12.36 10.85 -2.88
CA GLU A 84 13.51 11.75 -2.98
C GLU A 84 13.06 13.20 -2.81
N ASP A 85 14.00 14.11 -2.55
CA ASP A 85 13.68 15.53 -2.46
C ASP A 85 12.95 16.09 -3.70
N ALA A 86 11.91 16.90 -3.46
CA ALA A 86 11.14 17.55 -4.52
C ALA A 86 11.96 18.58 -5.31
N GLY A 87 13.06 19.08 -4.73
CA GLY A 87 13.96 20.03 -5.35
C GLY A 87 15.02 19.41 -6.28
N LYS A 88 15.25 18.08 -6.20
CA LYS A 88 16.27 17.38 -6.99
C LYS A 88 15.99 17.51 -8.47
N LYS A 89 17.04 17.81 -9.23
CA LYS A 89 16.96 18.00 -10.68
C LYS A 89 17.01 16.66 -11.37
N LEU A 90 16.12 16.42 -12.32
CA LEU A 90 16.05 15.12 -13.01
C LEU A 90 17.03 15.06 -14.18
N PHE A 91 17.21 16.18 -14.87
CA PHE A 91 17.98 16.24 -16.12
C PHE A 91 19.03 17.33 -16.10
N THR A 92 20.14 17.05 -16.78
CA THR A 92 21.15 18.05 -17.10
C THR A 92 20.59 19.13 -18.04
N GLN A 93 21.19 20.32 -18.01
CA GLN A 93 20.82 21.45 -18.86
C GLN A 93 21.47 21.42 -20.26
N SER A 94 21.97 20.26 -20.70
CA SER A 94 22.62 20.12 -22.01
C SER A 94 21.60 20.22 -23.16
N SER A 95 21.91 21.05 -24.16
CA SER A 95 21.13 21.17 -25.39
C SER A 95 21.40 20.05 -26.40
N LYS A 96 22.51 19.32 -26.24
CA LYS A 96 22.95 18.27 -27.19
C LYS A 96 22.44 16.88 -26.83
N HIS A 97 22.35 16.56 -25.54
CA HIS A 97 21.96 15.24 -25.05
C HIS A 97 21.10 15.34 -23.79
N VAL A 98 20.02 14.57 -23.73
CA VAL A 98 19.18 14.45 -22.54
C VAL A 98 19.81 13.44 -21.57
N GLY A 99 20.69 13.93 -20.71
CA GLY A 99 21.31 13.15 -19.63
C GLY A 99 20.61 13.36 -18.29
N PHE A 100 20.63 12.34 -17.43
CA PHE A 100 20.26 12.45 -16.02
C PHE A 100 21.34 13.20 -15.24
N THR A 101 20.94 13.90 -14.18
CA THR A 101 21.87 14.52 -13.22
C THR A 101 22.57 13.45 -12.36
N ALA A 102 23.58 13.86 -11.58
CA ALA A 102 24.18 13.01 -10.56
C ALA A 102 23.13 12.56 -9.54
N GLU A 103 22.33 13.50 -9.01
CA GLU A 103 21.26 13.20 -8.04
C GLU A 103 20.27 12.15 -8.56
N MET A 104 19.85 12.25 -9.82
CA MET A 104 18.95 11.29 -10.43
C MET A 104 19.62 9.92 -10.63
N ASN A 105 20.90 9.89 -11.01
CA ASN A 105 21.62 8.61 -11.15
C ASN A 105 21.83 7.93 -9.79
N ASP A 106 22.11 8.70 -8.73
CA ASP A 106 22.25 8.18 -7.37
C ASP A 106 20.94 7.55 -6.88
N ALA A 107 19.82 8.24 -7.10
CA ALA A 107 18.48 7.74 -6.78
C ALA A 107 18.12 6.46 -7.57
N ILE A 108 18.48 6.41 -8.87
CA ILE A 108 18.33 5.19 -9.69
C ILE A 108 19.19 4.05 -9.12
N ALA A 109 20.44 4.34 -8.74
CA ALA A 109 21.35 3.34 -8.21
C ALA A 109 20.84 2.77 -6.87
N GLN A 110 20.26 3.60 -6.01
CA GLN A 110 19.64 3.15 -4.76
C GLN A 110 18.52 2.13 -5.01
N VAL A 111 17.65 2.40 -5.98
CA VAL A 111 16.57 1.49 -6.35
C VAL A 111 17.09 0.22 -7.06
N ASP A 112 18.14 0.33 -7.87
CA ASP A 112 18.74 -0.82 -8.55
C ASP A 112 19.33 -1.84 -7.54
N VAL A 113 19.90 -1.38 -6.41
CA VAL A 113 20.38 -2.26 -5.33
C VAL A 113 19.28 -3.19 -4.82
N TRP A 114 18.04 -2.72 -4.74
CA TRP A 114 16.90 -3.54 -4.33
C TRP A 114 16.56 -4.63 -5.35
N ARG A 115 16.70 -4.31 -6.64
CA ARG A 115 16.45 -5.25 -7.73
C ARG A 115 17.52 -6.34 -7.77
N GLU A 116 18.78 -5.98 -7.56
CA GLU A 116 19.88 -6.92 -7.41
C GLU A 116 19.60 -7.87 -6.25
N PHE A 117 19.29 -7.31 -5.07
CA PHE A 117 18.94 -8.12 -3.89
C PHE A 117 17.75 -9.04 -4.15
N TRP A 118 16.69 -8.55 -4.78
CA TRP A 118 15.52 -9.35 -5.14
C TRP A 118 15.88 -10.53 -6.06
N ASN A 119 16.70 -10.31 -7.08
CA ASN A 119 17.07 -11.35 -8.02
C ASN A 119 17.88 -12.46 -7.34
N GLU A 120 18.73 -12.11 -6.38
CA GLU A 120 19.58 -13.06 -5.65
C GLU A 120 18.86 -13.72 -4.46
N ASN A 121 17.96 -13.00 -3.80
CA ASN A 121 17.37 -13.37 -2.50
C ASN A 121 15.83 -13.43 -2.53
N ARG A 122 15.25 -13.68 -3.70
CA ARG A 122 13.79 -13.67 -3.93
C ARG A 122 13.01 -14.43 -2.86
N ARG A 123 13.46 -15.64 -2.53
CA ARG A 123 12.78 -16.49 -1.53
C ARG A 123 12.71 -15.83 -0.16
N THR A 124 13.82 -15.26 0.31
CA THR A 124 13.89 -14.54 1.60
C THR A 124 12.90 -13.38 1.64
N VAL A 125 12.77 -12.61 0.55
CA VAL A 125 11.80 -11.52 0.47
C VAL A 125 10.37 -12.06 0.50
N LEU A 126 10.07 -13.13 -0.24
CA LEU A 126 8.74 -13.73 -0.28
C LEU A 126 8.33 -14.37 1.05
N ASP A 127 9.25 -15.05 1.73
CA ASP A 127 9.04 -15.62 3.06
C ASP A 127 8.72 -14.50 4.06
N SER A 128 9.39 -13.34 3.95
CA SER A 128 9.06 -12.17 4.78
C SER A 128 7.65 -11.62 4.55
N LEU A 129 7.07 -11.83 3.37
CA LEU A 129 5.75 -11.34 2.98
C LEU A 129 4.66 -12.41 3.10
N GLU A 130 4.97 -13.61 3.56
CA GLU A 130 4.13 -14.78 3.34
C GLU A 130 2.70 -14.61 3.88
N HIS A 131 2.55 -13.97 5.05
CA HIS A 131 1.26 -13.77 5.71
C HIS A 131 0.38 -12.75 4.98
N LEU A 132 0.96 -11.89 4.14
CA LEU A 132 0.24 -10.97 3.27
C LEU A 132 -0.08 -11.60 1.90
N LEU A 133 0.53 -12.72 1.51
CA LEU A 133 0.25 -13.40 0.24
C LEU A 133 -1.03 -14.23 0.32
N VAL A 134 -2.17 -13.53 0.40
CA VAL A 134 -3.51 -14.08 0.61
C VAL A 134 -4.48 -13.72 -0.54
N PRO A 135 -5.46 -14.56 -0.88
CA PRO A 135 -5.79 -15.84 -0.23
C PRO A 135 -4.74 -16.93 -0.50
N PRO A 136 -4.66 -17.97 0.35
CA PRO A 136 -3.65 -19.04 0.23
C PRO A 136 -3.61 -19.70 -1.16
N GLY A 137 -4.74 -19.81 -1.85
CA GLY A 137 -4.82 -20.35 -3.21
C GLY A 137 -4.00 -19.57 -4.25
N MET A 138 -3.73 -18.29 -4.00
CA MET A 138 -2.92 -17.43 -4.87
C MET A 138 -1.46 -17.34 -4.43
N ARG A 139 -1.05 -17.95 -3.31
CA ARG A 139 0.33 -17.83 -2.78
C ARG A 139 1.38 -18.41 -3.74
N ARG A 140 0.99 -19.34 -4.63
CA ARG A 140 1.87 -19.93 -5.65
C ARG A 140 2.01 -19.10 -6.93
N ASN A 141 1.22 -18.05 -7.08
CA ASN A 141 1.29 -17.19 -8.26
C ASN A 141 2.66 -16.52 -8.35
N ALA A 142 3.12 -16.25 -9.57
CA ALA A 142 4.39 -15.58 -9.77
C ALA A 142 4.34 -14.17 -9.16
N VAL A 143 5.38 -13.81 -8.41
CA VAL A 143 5.54 -12.45 -7.87
C VAL A 143 6.56 -11.72 -8.73
N SER A 144 6.15 -10.63 -9.37
CA SER A 144 7.02 -9.68 -10.07
C SER A 144 7.44 -8.54 -9.13
N LEU A 145 8.54 -7.87 -9.45
CA LEU A 145 9.02 -6.68 -8.76
C LEU A 145 8.89 -5.47 -9.70
N GLU A 146 8.32 -4.38 -9.20
CA GLU A 146 8.39 -3.06 -9.84
C GLU A 146 8.95 -2.06 -8.81
N CYS A 147 9.74 -1.10 -9.25
CA CYS A 147 10.23 -0.05 -8.37
C CYS A 147 9.70 1.31 -8.82
N VAL A 148 9.36 2.17 -7.86
CA VAL A 148 8.86 3.51 -8.11
C VAL A 148 9.80 4.50 -7.45
N LEU A 149 10.24 5.48 -8.22
CA LEU A 149 11.02 6.61 -7.73
C LEU A 149 10.19 7.88 -7.79
N VAL A 150 9.86 8.46 -6.64
CA VAL A 150 9.14 9.72 -6.54
C VAL A 150 10.14 10.84 -6.28
N ILE A 151 10.42 11.64 -7.31
CA ILE A 151 11.50 12.62 -7.30
C ILE A 151 11.14 13.88 -8.09
N GLY A 152 11.58 15.04 -7.60
CA GLY A 152 11.57 16.27 -8.36
C GLY A 152 10.17 16.81 -8.74
N ARG A 153 10.15 17.73 -9.70
CA ARG A 153 8.95 18.42 -10.20
C ARG A 153 8.68 18.17 -11.68
N SER A 154 7.40 18.18 -12.05
CA SER A 154 6.90 17.93 -13.40
C SER A 154 7.38 18.94 -14.44
N ALA A 155 7.64 20.19 -14.04
CA ALA A 155 8.05 21.27 -14.93
C ALA A 155 9.31 20.93 -15.74
N GLU A 156 10.15 20.01 -15.26
CA GLU A 156 11.35 19.58 -15.98
C GLU A 156 11.06 18.63 -17.15
N LYS A 157 9.94 17.90 -17.16
CA LYS A 157 9.68 16.86 -18.16
C LYS A 157 8.41 17.06 -18.97
N ASP A 158 7.39 17.73 -18.44
CA ASP A 158 6.04 17.66 -19.04
C ASP A 158 5.97 18.28 -20.44
N SER A 159 6.77 19.32 -20.72
CA SER A 159 6.86 19.95 -22.04
C SER A 159 7.97 19.39 -22.94
N ASN A 160 8.75 18.40 -22.49
CA ASN A 160 9.92 17.89 -23.23
C ASN A 160 9.78 16.40 -23.56
N GLU A 161 9.50 16.10 -24.83
CA GLU A 161 9.29 14.73 -25.31
C GLU A 161 10.52 13.83 -25.14
N ALA A 162 11.73 14.34 -25.39
CA ALA A 162 12.96 13.56 -25.25
C ALA A 162 13.20 13.15 -23.79
N ARG A 163 12.91 14.03 -22.83
CA ARG A 163 12.93 13.72 -21.38
C ARG A 163 11.89 12.66 -21.02
N ARG A 164 10.67 12.75 -21.53
CA ARG A 164 9.62 11.73 -21.33
C ARG A 164 10.03 10.37 -21.91
N LYS A 165 10.58 10.34 -23.12
CA LYS A 165 11.10 9.12 -23.76
C LYS A 165 12.23 8.49 -22.94
N ARG A 166 13.12 9.30 -22.35
CA ARG A 166 14.21 8.79 -21.50
C ARG A 166 13.69 8.12 -20.22
N LEU A 167 12.66 8.66 -19.57
CA LEU A 167 12.02 8.03 -18.41
C LEU A 167 11.25 6.76 -18.80
N ALA A 168 10.60 6.76 -19.97
CA ALA A 168 9.92 5.58 -20.49
C ALA A 168 10.91 4.43 -20.77
N ALA A 169 12.08 4.73 -21.33
CA ALA A 169 13.15 3.74 -21.53
C ALA A 169 13.64 3.17 -20.20
N LEU A 170 13.82 4.00 -19.16
CA LEU A 170 14.20 3.52 -17.83
C LEU A 170 13.18 2.51 -17.26
N ARG A 171 11.88 2.76 -17.45
CA ARG A 171 10.84 1.81 -17.04
C ARG A 171 10.90 0.50 -17.84
N ALA A 172 11.08 0.59 -19.16
CA ALA A 172 11.14 -0.58 -20.03
C ALA A 172 12.36 -1.46 -19.72
N ASP A 173 13.52 -0.84 -19.51
CA ASP A 173 14.80 -1.54 -19.34
C ASP A 173 14.99 -2.06 -17.91
N LYS A 174 14.55 -1.30 -16.92
CA LYS A 174 14.85 -1.58 -15.49
C LYS A 174 13.62 -1.79 -14.62
N GLN A 175 12.40 -1.70 -15.14
CA GLN A 175 11.17 -1.73 -14.33
C GLN A 175 11.16 -0.66 -13.22
N ILE A 176 11.82 0.48 -13.47
CA ILE A 176 11.82 1.65 -12.59
C ILE A 176 10.86 2.69 -13.16
N GLN A 177 9.73 2.90 -12.48
CA GLN A 177 8.78 3.94 -12.80
C GLN A 177 9.17 5.24 -12.06
N VAL A 178 9.42 6.32 -12.81
CA VAL A 178 9.69 7.64 -12.24
C VAL A 178 8.40 8.45 -12.19
N MET A 179 8.11 9.02 -11.02
CA MET A 179 6.99 9.93 -10.77
C MET A 179 7.48 11.22 -10.13
N THR A 180 6.74 12.30 -10.33
CA THR A 180 7.00 13.60 -9.70
C THR A 180 5.92 13.90 -8.68
N TYR A 181 6.22 14.75 -7.70
CA TYR A 181 5.24 15.14 -6.68
C TYR A 181 4.02 15.88 -7.27
N ASP A 182 4.19 16.60 -8.38
CA ASP A 182 3.08 17.20 -9.13
C ASP A 182 2.10 16.15 -9.68
N THR A 183 2.57 14.93 -9.94
CA THR A 183 1.69 13.85 -10.39
C THR A 183 0.78 13.38 -9.27
N ILE A 184 1.29 13.31 -8.03
CA ILE A 184 0.50 13.04 -6.83
C ILE A 184 -0.53 14.14 -6.64
N LEU A 185 -0.10 15.41 -6.61
CA LEU A 185 -0.99 16.56 -6.43
C LEU A 185 -2.13 16.60 -7.45
N ARG A 186 -1.83 16.31 -8.73
CA ARG A 186 -2.86 16.25 -9.78
C ARG A 186 -3.84 15.09 -9.58
N ALA A 187 -3.35 13.90 -9.22
CA ALA A 187 -4.21 12.74 -8.98
C ALA A 187 -5.15 12.99 -7.80
N VAL A 188 -4.61 13.46 -6.68
CA VAL A 188 -5.35 13.80 -5.47
C VAL A 188 -6.35 14.92 -5.73
N GLY A 189 -5.93 16.02 -6.37
CA GLY A 189 -6.80 17.15 -6.70
C GLY A 189 -7.91 16.82 -7.70
N ALA A 190 -7.74 15.77 -8.51
CA ALA A 190 -8.76 15.24 -9.40
C ALA A 190 -9.68 14.21 -8.72
N GLY A 191 -9.48 13.92 -7.43
CA GLY A 191 -10.29 12.97 -6.65
C GLY A 191 -9.90 11.50 -6.85
N PHE A 192 -8.70 11.22 -7.37
CA PHE A 192 -8.16 9.86 -7.51
C PHE A 192 -7.29 9.43 -6.31
N GLY A 193 -7.23 10.24 -5.25
CA GLY A 193 -6.60 9.84 -3.98
C GLY A 193 -7.52 8.92 -3.19
N GLU A 194 -7.01 7.76 -2.76
CA GLU A 194 -7.73 6.81 -1.90
C GLU A 194 -6.97 6.68 -0.58
N ALA A 195 -7.67 6.77 0.55
CA ALA A 195 -7.06 6.58 1.86
C ALA A 195 -6.73 5.10 2.08
N ARG A 196 -5.66 4.82 2.82
CA ARG A 196 -5.10 3.46 2.94
C ARG A 196 -4.69 3.15 4.37
N ALA A 197 -4.63 1.87 4.69
CA ALA A 197 -4.03 1.40 5.93
C ALA A 197 -2.49 1.42 5.82
N ILE A 198 -1.82 1.65 6.95
CA ILE A 198 -0.36 1.55 7.04
C ILE A 198 0.02 0.39 7.94
N LEU A 199 0.78 -0.53 7.37
CA LEU A 199 1.47 -1.60 8.07
C LEU A 199 2.94 -1.24 8.27
N THR A 200 3.57 -1.84 9.28
CA THR A 200 5.03 -1.90 9.41
C THR A 200 5.44 -3.33 9.67
N LYS A 201 6.58 -3.74 9.11
CA LYS A 201 7.12 -5.08 9.34
C LYS A 201 7.63 -5.21 10.78
N THR A 202 7.26 -6.29 11.47
CA THR A 202 7.72 -6.58 12.85
C THR A 202 8.01 -8.07 13.02
N GLY A 203 9.27 -8.47 13.13
CA GLY A 203 9.65 -9.89 13.22
C GLY A 203 9.11 -10.68 12.02
N SER A 204 8.41 -11.79 12.27
CA SER A 204 7.70 -12.57 11.24
C SER A 204 6.38 -11.93 10.79
N GLY A 205 5.73 -11.14 11.64
CA GLY A 205 4.44 -10.51 11.36
C GLY A 205 4.49 -9.04 10.92
N PHE A 206 3.37 -8.36 11.14
CA PHE A 206 3.14 -6.96 10.81
C PHE A 206 2.45 -6.23 11.97
N ARG A 207 2.54 -4.90 11.94
CA ARG A 207 1.84 -4.01 12.86
C ARG A 207 1.02 -3.01 12.07
N LEU A 208 -0.27 -2.89 12.38
CA LEU A 208 -1.17 -1.89 11.82
C LEU A 208 -1.05 -0.58 12.61
N ARG A 209 -0.54 0.47 11.97
CA ARG A 209 -0.26 1.78 12.58
C ARG A 209 -1.23 2.89 12.20
N SER A 210 -1.96 2.73 11.09
CA SER A 210 -2.96 3.69 10.66
C SER A 210 -4.10 2.98 9.93
N VAL A 211 -5.32 3.48 10.15
CA VAL A 211 -6.56 3.08 9.48
C VAL A 211 -7.29 4.29 8.88
N GLU A 212 -6.56 5.36 8.52
CA GLU A 212 -7.15 6.49 7.79
C GLU A 212 -7.92 6.00 6.55
N GLY A 213 -7.37 5.00 5.85
CA GLY A 213 -8.16 4.10 5.04
C GLY A 213 -8.36 2.76 5.74
N LEU A 214 -9.60 2.27 5.75
CA LEU A 214 -9.89 0.96 6.32
C LEU A 214 -9.22 -0.15 5.51
N PRO A 215 -8.57 -1.12 6.18
CA PRO A 215 -8.01 -2.28 5.50
C PRO A 215 -9.13 -3.18 4.98
N SER A 216 -8.88 -3.84 3.84
CA SER A 216 -9.80 -4.84 3.28
C SER A 216 -9.30 -6.25 3.57
N ASN A 217 -10.17 -7.12 4.11
CA ASN A 217 -9.88 -8.52 4.45
C ASN A 217 -8.63 -8.79 5.33
N LEU A 218 -8.00 -7.75 5.89
CA LEU A 218 -6.78 -7.91 6.68
C LEU A 218 -7.04 -8.79 7.91
N PHE A 219 -8.08 -8.47 8.68
CA PHE A 219 -8.52 -9.24 9.86
C PHE A 219 -9.22 -10.57 9.52
N THR A 220 -9.55 -10.79 8.24
CA THR A 220 -10.03 -12.09 7.75
C THR A 220 -8.88 -13.10 7.66
N TYR A 221 -7.69 -12.63 7.26
CA TYR A 221 -6.58 -13.52 6.92
C TYR A 221 -5.42 -13.49 7.92
N LEU A 222 -5.21 -12.39 8.63
CA LEU A 222 -4.15 -12.25 9.61
C LEU A 222 -4.76 -12.24 11.01
N LEU A 223 -4.29 -13.16 11.85
CA LEU A 223 -4.66 -13.30 13.26
C LEU A 223 -3.62 -12.61 14.16
N PRO A 224 -3.92 -12.43 15.47
CA PRO A 224 -3.03 -11.76 16.42
C PRO A 224 -1.59 -12.30 16.45
N GLU A 225 -1.37 -13.57 16.08
CA GLU A 225 -0.03 -14.16 15.96
C GLU A 225 0.85 -13.48 14.91
N HIS A 226 0.26 -12.94 13.84
CA HIS A 226 0.98 -12.39 12.69
C HIS A 226 0.65 -10.93 12.41
N LEU A 227 -0.33 -10.37 13.11
CA LEU A 227 -0.71 -8.96 13.03
C LEU A 227 -0.90 -8.43 14.44
N SER A 228 -0.20 -7.35 14.75
CA SER A 228 -0.46 -6.50 15.92
C SER A 228 -1.14 -5.22 15.48
N VAL A 229 -1.88 -4.57 16.38
CA VAL A 229 -2.55 -3.29 16.12
C VAL A 229 -2.01 -2.27 17.12
N ASP A 230 -1.67 -1.07 16.66
CA ASP A 230 -1.28 -0.01 17.58
C ASP A 230 -2.47 0.41 18.45
N PRO A 231 -2.26 0.74 19.75
CA PRO A 231 -3.34 1.05 20.68
C PRO A 231 -4.30 2.14 20.18
N ASP A 232 -3.74 3.20 19.57
CA ASP A 232 -4.53 4.32 19.03
C ASP A 232 -5.38 3.90 17.83
N VAL A 233 -4.97 2.87 17.09
CA VAL A 233 -5.75 2.29 16.00
C VAL A 233 -6.82 1.35 16.55
N GLU A 234 -6.48 0.52 17.52
CA GLU A 234 -7.39 -0.47 18.10
C GLU A 234 -8.68 0.17 18.63
N VAL A 235 -8.57 1.34 19.27
CA VAL A 235 -9.74 2.08 19.78
C VAL A 235 -10.66 2.64 18.69
N THR A 236 -10.18 2.80 17.45
CA THR A 236 -10.98 3.33 16.33
C THR A 236 -11.76 2.24 15.60
N LEU A 237 -11.25 1.01 15.58
CA LEU A 237 -11.83 -0.11 14.83
C LEU A 237 -13.25 -0.49 15.27
N PRO A 238 -13.62 -0.50 16.58
CA PRO A 238 -15.00 -0.74 17.00
C PRO A 238 -16.00 0.29 16.50
N ALA A 239 -15.61 1.57 16.41
CA ALA A 239 -16.46 2.63 15.87
C ALA A 239 -16.75 2.42 14.37
N GLU A 240 -15.81 1.77 13.68
CA GLU A 240 -15.93 1.34 12.30
C GLU A 240 -16.63 -0.03 12.17
N GLY A 241 -17.09 -0.61 13.28
CA GLY A 241 -17.89 -1.83 13.32
C GLY A 241 -17.10 -3.14 13.33
N TYR A 242 -15.78 -3.10 13.51
CA TYR A 242 -14.95 -4.28 13.67
C TYR A 242 -15.12 -4.89 15.06
N ASP A 243 -15.29 -6.21 15.12
CA ASP A 243 -15.39 -6.98 16.35
C ASP A 243 -14.01 -7.39 16.87
N MET A 244 -13.28 -6.41 17.40
CA MET A 244 -11.89 -6.59 17.82
C MET A 244 -11.74 -7.59 18.97
N ASP A 245 -12.72 -7.69 19.87
CA ASP A 245 -12.71 -8.70 20.95
C ASP A 245 -12.68 -10.12 20.39
N ALA A 246 -13.47 -10.40 19.35
CA ALA A 246 -13.44 -11.70 18.70
C ALA A 246 -12.10 -11.94 17.98
N TRP A 247 -11.59 -10.93 17.29
CA TRP A 247 -10.32 -11.06 16.58
C TRP A 247 -9.13 -11.30 17.53
N LEU A 248 -9.06 -10.56 18.65
CA LEU A 248 -8.07 -10.76 19.72
C LEU A 248 -8.19 -12.16 20.35
N ALA A 249 -9.39 -12.73 20.38
CA ALA A 249 -9.65 -14.12 20.78
C ALA A 249 -9.35 -15.15 19.67
N ASN A 250 -8.63 -14.77 18.61
CA ASN A 250 -8.26 -15.60 17.45
C ASN A 250 -9.43 -16.05 16.55
N TYR A 251 -10.54 -15.29 16.51
CA TYR A 251 -11.61 -15.51 15.54
C TYR A 251 -11.45 -14.58 14.32
N PRO A 252 -11.21 -15.12 13.11
CA PRO A 252 -11.10 -14.30 11.89
C PRO A 252 -12.40 -13.56 11.58
N LEU A 253 -12.28 -12.31 11.14
CA LEU A 253 -13.44 -11.46 10.81
C LEU A 253 -13.90 -11.66 9.37
N ALA A 254 -14.59 -12.78 9.08
CA ALA A 254 -14.95 -13.17 7.72
C ALA A 254 -16.26 -12.56 7.19
N VAL A 255 -17.20 -12.17 8.06
CA VAL A 255 -18.51 -11.65 7.65
C VAL A 255 -18.41 -10.14 7.46
N ASN A 256 -18.59 -9.69 6.22
CA ASN A 256 -18.37 -8.31 5.80
C ASN A 256 -17.02 -7.74 6.29
N GLU A 257 -16.02 -8.62 6.45
CA GLU A 257 -14.65 -8.29 6.89
C GLU A 257 -14.55 -7.74 8.33
N LYS A 258 -15.65 -7.74 9.07
CA LYS A 258 -15.79 -7.04 10.36
C LYS A 258 -16.24 -7.92 11.51
N TRP A 259 -16.95 -9.02 11.23
CA TRP A 259 -17.46 -9.93 12.27
C TRP A 259 -16.94 -11.35 12.07
N PRO A 260 -16.77 -12.12 13.16
CA PRO A 260 -16.50 -13.54 13.07
C PRO A 260 -17.69 -14.25 12.45
N ASP A 261 -17.46 -15.36 11.75
CA ASP A 261 -18.54 -16.16 11.16
C ASP A 261 -19.47 -16.74 12.24
N LYS A 262 -18.89 -17.22 13.34
CA LYS A 262 -19.62 -17.81 14.46
C LYS A 262 -20.42 -16.74 15.21
N GLY A 263 -21.74 -16.90 15.24
CA GLY A 263 -22.64 -15.97 15.92
C GLY A 263 -22.87 -14.66 15.15
N ALA A 264 -22.41 -14.56 13.89
CA ALA A 264 -22.61 -13.38 13.05
C ALA A 264 -24.08 -12.98 12.91
N TRP A 265 -24.98 -13.97 12.82
CA TRP A 265 -26.41 -13.70 12.68
C TRP A 265 -27.02 -13.05 13.92
N LYS A 266 -26.56 -13.39 15.13
CA LYS A 266 -27.02 -12.76 16.38
C LYS A 266 -26.62 -11.30 16.43
N ARG A 267 -25.35 -11.03 16.08
CA ARG A 267 -24.82 -9.66 16.01
C ARG A 267 -25.54 -8.83 14.93
N ALA A 268 -25.83 -9.45 13.78
CA ALA A 268 -26.61 -8.80 12.71
C ALA A 268 -28.03 -8.46 13.17
N GLU A 269 -28.67 -9.35 13.94
CA GLU A 269 -29.99 -9.14 14.53
C GLU A 269 -29.97 -8.01 15.57
N GLU A 270 -28.99 -8.03 16.49
CA GLU A 270 -28.76 -6.98 17.49
C GLU A 270 -28.45 -5.61 16.86
N ALA A 271 -27.73 -5.59 15.74
CA ALA A 271 -27.43 -4.39 14.97
C ALA A 271 -28.62 -3.89 14.11
N GLY A 272 -29.78 -4.55 14.17
CA GLY A 272 -30.98 -4.16 13.43
C GLY A 272 -30.86 -4.35 11.91
N MET A 273 -30.02 -5.27 11.44
CA MET A 273 -29.90 -5.56 10.01
C MET A 273 -31.19 -6.16 9.45
N HIS A 274 -31.37 -6.02 8.13
CA HIS A 274 -32.55 -6.53 7.43
C HIS A 274 -32.75 -8.04 7.68
N PRO A 275 -33.97 -8.53 8.00
CA PRO A 275 -34.22 -9.94 8.37
C PRO A 275 -33.70 -10.98 7.38
N ASN A 276 -33.71 -10.68 6.08
CA ASN A 276 -33.13 -11.54 5.05
C ASN A 276 -31.62 -11.76 5.21
N VAL A 277 -30.87 -10.74 5.66
CA VAL A 277 -29.43 -10.84 5.94
C VAL A 277 -29.20 -11.76 7.14
N VAL A 278 -29.95 -11.55 8.23
CA VAL A 278 -29.90 -12.40 9.44
C VAL A 278 -30.17 -13.86 9.09
N ARG A 279 -31.24 -14.13 8.31
CA ARG A 279 -31.59 -15.47 7.86
C ARG A 279 -30.48 -16.10 6.99
N LEU A 280 -29.86 -15.32 6.10
CA LEU A 280 -28.77 -15.80 5.26
C LEU A 280 -27.57 -16.22 6.12
N LEU A 281 -27.13 -15.37 7.06
CA LEU A 281 -26.03 -15.64 7.97
C LEU A 281 -26.30 -16.89 8.82
N LYS A 282 -27.50 -17.00 9.39
CA LYS A 282 -27.92 -18.17 10.16
C LYS A 282 -27.83 -19.47 9.35
N SER A 283 -28.33 -19.45 8.11
CA SER A 283 -28.25 -20.61 7.20
C SER A 283 -26.82 -20.94 6.74
N SER A 284 -25.94 -19.95 6.67
CA SER A 284 -24.53 -20.13 6.32
C SER A 284 -23.78 -20.82 7.46
N GLU A 285 -23.99 -20.36 8.69
CA GLU A 285 -23.41 -20.95 9.90
C GLU A 285 -23.89 -22.41 10.08
N GLU A 286 -25.18 -22.67 9.91
CA GLU A 286 -25.77 -24.02 10.00
C GLU A 286 -25.21 -25.00 8.96
N ARG A 287 -25.07 -24.55 7.69
CA ARG A 287 -24.49 -25.38 6.61
C ARG A 287 -23.03 -25.76 6.89
N ARG A 288 -22.25 -24.86 7.49
CA ARG A 288 -20.83 -25.12 7.80
C ARG A 288 -20.66 -26.04 9.00
N ARG A 289 -21.49 -25.91 10.04
CA ARG A 289 -21.53 -26.87 11.17
C ARG A 289 -21.90 -28.29 10.73
N GLY A 290 -22.72 -28.44 9.69
CA GLY A 290 -23.04 -29.74 9.10
C GLY A 290 -21.95 -30.36 8.21
N SER A 291 -20.90 -29.60 7.88
CA SER A 291 -19.78 -30.04 7.03
C SER A 291 -18.48 -30.35 7.78
N GLU A 292 -18.43 -30.13 9.10
CA GLU A 292 -17.34 -30.60 9.95
C GLU A 292 -17.47 -32.13 10.11
N PRO A 293 -16.43 -32.93 9.82
CA PRO A 293 -16.48 -34.36 10.10
C PRO A 293 -16.63 -34.55 11.62
N ALA A 294 -17.56 -35.40 12.03
CA ALA A 294 -17.71 -35.79 13.42
C ALA A 294 -16.37 -36.37 13.92
N SER A 295 -15.75 -35.68 14.86
CA SER A 295 -14.56 -36.11 15.59
C SER A 295 -14.83 -37.36 16.41
#